data_AF-A0A4S0NQX4-F1
#
_entry.id   AF-A0A4S0NQX4-F1
#
_cell.length_a   1.000
_cell.length_b   1.000
_cell.length_c   1.000
_cell.angle_alpha   90.00
_cell.angle_beta   90.00
_cell.angle_gamma   90.00
#
_symmetry.space_group_name_H-M   'P 1'
#
loop_
_entity.id
_entity.type
_entity.pdbx_description
1 polymer ?
#
loop_
_entity_poly.entity_id
_entity_poly.type
_entity_poly.pdbx_seq_one_letter_code
_entity_poly.pdbx_strand_id
1 'polypeptide(L)'
;MTSTAETPVLQLAILVGSLRAQSYSRKIAKALAARAPDSLNCRFIEIGELPLYNEDLEGETTPATWLSFRAAIRDCDAVLFVTPEYNRSIPGCLKNALDVGSRPHGESVFKGLPAGVVSVSPGKIGAFGSNQALRQTFVFLDMPVMQQPEAYIGNVAELLDDKGAVKNGETAAFLEKFMGALENWIRAVRPGGSSFDAFMRQREKIAEDYVNGDPTSLKSIVTQSEPATFFSPRGDHLEGADAVAGRYERDAASFHRGGSSDLEVLQASSSGDLAFWTGLQHAKARMGKNGQPAEMTLRVTEVFRLEDGGFKLVHRHADPAHG
;
A
#
# COMPACT_ATOMS: atom_id res chain seq x y z
N MET A 1 -23.10 19.88 11.92
CA MET A 1 -23.07 19.60 10.47
C MET A 1 -22.08 18.47 10.30
N THR A 2 -22.56 17.25 10.03
CA THR A 2 -21.70 16.09 9.81
C THR A 2 -20.87 16.35 8.56
N SER A 3 -19.58 16.60 8.74
CA SER A 3 -18.60 16.53 7.65
C SER A 3 -18.74 15.14 7.04
N THR A 4 -19.19 15.06 5.79
CA THR A 4 -19.11 13.82 5.01
C THR A 4 -17.64 13.59 4.73
N ALA A 5 -16.97 12.85 5.60
CA ALA A 5 -15.59 12.42 5.43
C ALA A 5 -15.43 11.81 4.03
N GLU A 6 -14.57 12.39 3.20
CA GLU A 6 -14.26 11.85 1.88
C GLU A 6 -13.62 10.48 2.06
N THR A 7 -14.18 9.47 1.39
CA THR A 7 -13.64 8.11 1.45
C THR A 7 -12.20 8.12 0.93
N PRO A 8 -11.23 7.55 1.67
CA PRO A 8 -9.83 7.49 1.24
C PRO A 8 -9.65 6.85 -0.14
N VAL A 9 -8.81 7.50 -0.94
CA VAL A 9 -8.41 7.05 -2.27
C VAL A 9 -7.40 5.92 -2.15
N LEU A 10 -7.81 4.72 -2.55
CA LEU A 10 -6.97 3.52 -2.55
C LEU A 10 -6.07 3.49 -3.79
N GLN A 11 -4.84 3.02 -3.65
CA GLN A 11 -3.88 2.83 -4.72
C GLN A 11 -4.03 1.43 -5.33
N LEU A 12 -4.50 1.32 -6.57
CA LEU A 12 -4.67 0.05 -7.26
C LEU A 12 -3.54 -0.17 -8.28
N ALA A 13 -2.66 -1.13 -8.04
CA ALA A 13 -1.69 -1.59 -9.02
C ALA A 13 -2.40 -2.34 -10.16
N ILE A 14 -2.11 -1.99 -11.41
CA ILE A 14 -2.59 -2.72 -12.59
C ILE A 14 -1.40 -3.42 -13.25
N LEU A 15 -1.44 -4.76 -13.25
CA LEU A 15 -0.46 -5.61 -13.92
C LEU A 15 -1.05 -6.22 -15.19
N VAL A 16 -0.47 -5.88 -16.35
CA VAL A 16 -0.93 -6.35 -17.65
C VAL A 16 -0.05 -7.50 -18.14
N GLY A 17 -0.63 -8.69 -18.26
CA GLY A 17 0.06 -9.92 -18.68
C GLY A 17 0.43 -9.99 -20.17
N SER A 18 0.61 -8.87 -20.87
CA SER A 18 0.97 -8.88 -22.29
C SER A 18 1.81 -7.68 -22.68
N LEU A 19 2.97 -7.95 -23.27
CA LEU A 19 3.98 -6.96 -23.63
C LEU A 19 3.83 -6.41 -25.06
N ARG A 20 2.98 -7.02 -25.90
CA ARG A 20 2.82 -6.59 -27.29
C ARG A 20 2.16 -5.21 -27.36
N ALA A 21 2.63 -4.35 -28.27
CA ALA A 21 2.16 -2.98 -28.43
C ALA A 21 0.62 -2.88 -28.61
N GLN A 22 0.01 -3.83 -29.32
CA GLN A 22 -1.44 -3.86 -29.59
C GLN A 22 -2.23 -4.75 -28.61
N SER A 23 -1.74 -4.95 -27.39
CA SER A 23 -2.33 -5.82 -26.37
C SER A 23 -3.81 -5.52 -26.08
N TYR A 24 -4.68 -6.51 -26.27
CA TYR A 24 -6.08 -6.44 -25.88
C TYR A 24 -6.23 -6.31 -24.35
N SER A 25 -5.41 -7.03 -23.58
CA SER A 25 -5.38 -6.92 -22.12
C SER A 25 -5.06 -5.49 -21.68
N ARG A 26 -4.12 -4.80 -22.35
CA ARG A 26 -3.82 -3.38 -22.04
C ARG A 26 -4.99 -2.45 -22.38
N LYS A 27 -5.66 -2.68 -23.52
CA LYS A 27 -6.85 -1.90 -23.91
C LYS A 27 -7.99 -2.07 -22.91
N ILE A 28 -8.27 -3.30 -22.48
CA ILE A 28 -9.26 -3.59 -21.43
C ILE A 28 -8.85 -3.01 -20.08
N ALA A 29 -7.58 -3.11 -19.70
CA ALA A 29 -7.08 -2.49 -18.46
C ALA A 29 -7.28 -0.97 -18.44
N LYS A 30 -7.03 -0.28 -19.56
CA LYS A 30 -7.33 1.16 -19.70
C LYS A 30 -8.82 1.44 -19.61
N ALA A 31 -9.67 0.59 -20.20
CA ALA A 31 -11.12 0.74 -20.13
C ALA A 31 -11.68 0.54 -18.71
N LEU A 32 -11.08 -0.35 -17.92
CA LEU A 32 -11.35 -0.55 -16.49
C LEU A 32 -10.91 0.68 -15.68
N ALA A 33 -9.67 1.14 -15.86
CA ALA A 33 -9.14 2.31 -15.15
C ALA A 33 -9.96 3.58 -15.39
N ALA A 34 -10.43 3.81 -16.63
CA ALA A 34 -11.29 4.93 -16.98
C ALA A 34 -12.71 4.86 -16.38
N ARG A 35 -13.08 3.74 -15.76
CA ARG A 35 -14.37 3.47 -15.10
C ARG A 35 -14.19 3.12 -13.63
N ALA A 36 -12.98 3.32 -13.10
CA ALA A 36 -12.75 3.16 -11.68
C ALA A 36 -13.54 4.25 -10.94
N PRO A 37 -14.15 3.94 -9.77
CA PRO A 37 -14.67 4.99 -8.91
C PRO A 37 -13.54 5.93 -8.48
N ASP A 38 -13.85 7.19 -8.18
CA ASP A 38 -12.86 8.20 -7.76
C ASP A 38 -12.05 7.79 -6.53
N SER A 39 -12.58 6.86 -5.75
CA SER A 39 -11.95 6.25 -4.59
C SER A 39 -10.85 5.21 -4.92
N LEU A 40 -10.60 4.92 -6.20
CA LEU A 40 -9.53 4.05 -6.70
C LEU A 40 -8.60 4.80 -7.66
N ASN A 41 -7.38 5.11 -7.21
CA ASN A 41 -6.33 5.59 -8.09
C ASN A 41 -5.61 4.43 -8.80
N CYS A 42 -5.85 4.28 -10.10
CA CYS A 42 -5.28 3.22 -10.92
C CYS A 42 -3.84 3.52 -11.37
N ARG A 43 -2.87 2.70 -10.97
CA ARG A 43 -1.45 2.82 -11.34
C ARG A 43 -1.01 1.64 -12.19
N PHE A 44 -0.65 1.89 -13.46
CA PHE A 44 -0.05 0.85 -14.31
C PHE A 44 1.40 0.60 -13.89
N ILE A 45 1.70 -0.65 -13.49
CA ILE A 45 3.06 -1.05 -13.13
C ILE A 45 3.58 -1.96 -14.25
N GLU A 46 4.67 -1.50 -14.88
CA GLU A 46 5.23 -2.17 -16.05
C GLU A 46 6.09 -3.38 -15.64
N ILE A 47 5.87 -4.51 -16.31
CA ILE A 47 6.55 -5.79 -16.04
C ILE A 47 7.44 -6.27 -17.20
N GLY A 48 7.50 -5.49 -18.29
CA GLY A 48 8.20 -5.87 -19.52
C GLY A 48 9.72 -5.89 -19.40
N GLU A 49 10.26 -5.04 -18.53
CA GLU A 49 11.70 -4.87 -18.33
C GLU A 49 12.25 -5.67 -17.13
N LEU A 50 11.47 -6.61 -16.60
CA LEU A 50 11.93 -7.49 -15.53
C LEU A 50 12.79 -8.61 -16.11
N PRO A 51 14.09 -8.71 -15.76
CA PRO A 51 14.87 -9.91 -16.03
C PRO A 51 14.15 -11.14 -15.47
N LEU A 52 14.37 -12.29 -16.11
CA LEU A 52 13.85 -13.56 -15.58
C LEU A 52 14.41 -13.78 -14.17
N TYR A 53 13.54 -14.22 -13.27
CA TYR A 53 13.91 -14.52 -11.91
C TYR A 53 15.02 -15.59 -11.89
N ASN A 54 16.14 -15.23 -11.28
CA ASN A 54 17.22 -16.10 -10.87
C ASN A 54 17.62 -15.69 -9.45
N GLU A 55 17.51 -16.60 -8.48
CA GLU A 55 17.79 -16.33 -7.07
C GLU A 55 19.25 -15.91 -6.83
N ASP A 56 20.19 -16.28 -7.71
CA ASP A 56 21.58 -15.83 -7.67
C ASP A 56 21.74 -14.31 -7.82
N LEU A 57 20.72 -13.64 -8.35
CA LEU A 57 20.69 -12.19 -8.49
C LEU A 57 20.17 -11.49 -7.23
N GLU A 58 19.69 -12.20 -6.19
CA GLU A 58 19.27 -11.56 -4.94
C GLU A 58 20.48 -11.09 -4.10
N GLY A 59 20.28 -10.03 -3.30
CA GLY A 59 21.32 -9.44 -2.46
C GLY A 59 22.05 -8.29 -3.16
N GLU A 60 23.39 -8.30 -3.15
CA GLU A 60 24.20 -7.19 -3.67
C GLU A 60 24.01 -6.94 -5.18
N THR A 61 23.65 -7.98 -5.94
CA THR A 61 23.48 -7.94 -7.41
C THR A 61 22.02 -7.75 -7.84
N THR A 62 21.11 -7.42 -6.90
CA THR A 62 19.67 -7.29 -7.18
C THR A 62 19.40 -6.31 -8.32
N PRO A 63 18.72 -6.72 -9.41
CA PRO A 63 18.39 -5.83 -10.51
C PRO A 63 17.57 -4.64 -10.03
N ALA A 64 17.97 -3.43 -10.43
CA ALA A 64 17.25 -2.21 -10.08
C ALA A 64 15.77 -2.23 -10.51
N THR A 65 15.45 -2.95 -11.60
CA THR A 65 14.08 -3.14 -12.07
C THR A 65 13.26 -4.01 -11.13
N TRP A 66 13.85 -5.01 -10.46
CA TRP A 66 13.17 -5.79 -9.42
C TRP A 66 12.88 -4.95 -8.19
N LEU A 67 13.86 -4.17 -7.73
CA LEU A 67 13.70 -3.27 -6.58
C LEU A 67 12.59 -2.24 -6.85
N SER A 68 12.60 -1.62 -8.03
CA SER A 68 11.61 -0.62 -8.44
C SER A 68 10.20 -1.23 -8.55
N PHE A 69 10.09 -2.43 -9.11
CA PHE A 69 8.83 -3.16 -9.19
C PHE A 69 8.28 -3.52 -7.81
N ARG A 70 9.12 -4.09 -6.93
CA ARG A 70 8.77 -4.41 -5.55
C ARG A 70 8.29 -3.17 -4.79
N ALA A 71 9.02 -2.06 -4.89
CA ALA A 71 8.63 -0.80 -4.27
C ALA A 71 7.27 -0.29 -4.80
N ALA A 72 7.07 -0.28 -6.12
CA ALA A 72 5.82 0.17 -6.71
C ALA A 72 4.61 -0.64 -6.26
N ILE A 73 4.76 -1.96 -6.06
CA ILE A 73 3.69 -2.82 -5.53
C ILE A 73 3.47 -2.57 -4.02
N ARG A 74 4.53 -2.40 -3.23
CA ARG A 74 4.40 -2.08 -1.79
C ARG A 74 3.64 -0.78 -1.54
N ASP A 75 3.75 0.19 -2.44
CA ASP A 75 3.02 1.46 -2.40
C ASP A 75 1.56 1.35 -2.85
N CYS A 76 1.03 0.14 -3.03
CA CYS A 76 -0.33 -0.11 -3.47
C CYS A 76 -1.17 -0.80 -2.39
N ASP A 77 -2.46 -0.52 -2.42
CA ASP A 77 -3.44 -1.11 -1.52
C ASP A 77 -3.96 -2.45 -2.01
N ALA A 78 -3.94 -2.67 -3.33
CA ALA A 78 -4.45 -3.86 -4.00
C ALA A 78 -3.81 -4.03 -5.39
N VAL A 79 -4.04 -5.19 -6.02
CA VAL A 79 -3.54 -5.50 -7.36
C VAL A 79 -4.66 -6.02 -8.28
N LEU A 80 -4.86 -5.35 -9.41
CA LEU A 80 -5.68 -5.82 -10.51
C LEU A 80 -4.81 -6.44 -11.60
N PHE A 81 -5.03 -7.73 -11.85
CA PHE A 81 -4.36 -8.47 -12.90
C PHE A 81 -5.23 -8.52 -14.16
N VAL A 82 -4.67 -8.08 -15.30
CA VAL A 82 -5.35 -8.17 -16.60
C VAL A 82 -4.53 -9.03 -17.56
N THR A 83 -4.97 -10.26 -17.79
CA THR A 83 -4.15 -11.30 -18.43
C THR A 83 -4.78 -11.87 -19.70
N PRO A 84 -4.02 -12.11 -20.79
CA PRO A 84 -4.45 -13.04 -21.82
C PRO A 84 -4.23 -14.49 -21.37
N GLU A 85 -4.57 -15.46 -22.21
CA GLU A 85 -4.23 -16.87 -22.00
C GLU A 85 -3.24 -17.34 -23.06
N TYR A 86 -2.09 -17.85 -22.61
CA TYR A 86 -1.12 -18.55 -23.45
C TYR A 86 -1.13 -20.02 -23.06
N ASN A 87 -1.48 -20.89 -24.01
CA ASN A 87 -1.40 -22.35 -23.86
C ASN A 87 -2.09 -22.87 -22.59
N ARG A 88 -3.31 -22.40 -22.30
CA ARG A 88 -4.14 -22.77 -21.13
C ARG A 88 -3.67 -22.22 -19.78
N SER A 89 -2.71 -21.28 -19.76
CA SER A 89 -2.21 -20.69 -18.51
C SER A 89 -1.85 -19.21 -18.67
N ILE A 90 -1.29 -18.66 -17.60
CA ILE A 90 -0.77 -17.29 -17.53
C ILE A 90 0.48 -17.12 -18.41
N PRO A 91 0.68 -15.93 -19.00
CA PRO A 91 1.90 -15.61 -19.75
C PRO A 91 3.16 -15.63 -18.87
N GLY A 92 4.28 -16.02 -19.46
CA GLY A 92 5.56 -16.12 -18.75
C GLY A 92 6.02 -14.80 -18.10
N CYS A 93 5.80 -13.66 -18.75
CA CYS A 93 6.14 -12.36 -18.15
C CYS A 93 5.34 -12.06 -16.88
N LEU A 94 4.06 -12.46 -16.83
CA LEU A 94 3.22 -12.26 -15.65
C LEU A 94 3.65 -13.19 -14.52
N LYS A 95 3.94 -14.46 -14.83
CA LYS A 95 4.48 -15.40 -13.84
C LYS A 95 5.83 -14.93 -13.30
N ASN A 96 6.71 -14.42 -14.17
CA ASN A 96 7.99 -13.85 -13.74
C ASN A 96 7.82 -12.67 -12.78
N ALA A 97 6.87 -11.78 -13.04
CA ALA A 97 6.57 -10.66 -12.13
C ALA A 97 6.09 -11.15 -10.76
N LEU A 98 5.28 -12.21 -10.71
CA LEU A 98 4.86 -12.84 -9.45
C LEU A 98 6.06 -13.44 -8.70
N ASP A 99 6.96 -14.12 -9.42
CA ASP A 99 8.16 -14.73 -8.84
C ASP A 99 9.10 -13.66 -8.27
N VAL A 100 9.42 -12.62 -9.04
CA VAL A 100 10.23 -11.48 -8.60
C VAL A 100 9.61 -10.78 -7.39
N GLY A 101 8.30 -10.54 -7.38
CA GLY A 101 7.62 -9.87 -6.26
C GLY A 101 7.46 -10.76 -5.02
N SER A 102 7.50 -12.08 -5.16
CA SER A 102 7.42 -13.01 -4.03
C SER A 102 8.69 -13.08 -3.18
N ARG A 103 9.74 -12.36 -3.59
CA ARG A 103 11.10 -12.47 -3.05
C ARG A 103 11.64 -11.12 -2.55
N PRO A 104 12.62 -11.11 -1.62
CA PRO A 104 13.25 -12.26 -0.94
C PRO A 104 12.30 -13.10 -0.08
N HIS A 105 12.74 -14.29 0.37
CA HIS A 105 11.89 -15.17 1.18
C HIS A 105 11.41 -14.46 2.46
N GLY A 106 10.11 -14.51 2.74
CA GLY A 106 9.50 -13.80 3.88
C GLY A 106 9.11 -12.35 3.58
N GLU A 107 9.54 -11.78 2.44
CA GLU A 107 9.35 -10.38 2.07
C GLU A 107 8.45 -10.18 0.84
N SER A 108 7.59 -11.16 0.54
CA SER A 108 6.66 -11.09 -0.60
C SER A 108 5.86 -9.78 -0.57
N VAL A 109 5.99 -9.00 -1.65
CA VAL A 109 5.25 -7.73 -1.78
C VAL A 109 3.77 -7.93 -2.07
N PHE A 110 3.32 -9.17 -2.25
CA PHE A 110 1.92 -9.52 -2.51
C PHE A 110 1.17 -9.96 -1.25
N LYS A 111 1.87 -10.32 -0.18
CA LYS A 111 1.26 -10.90 1.03
C LYS A 111 0.19 -9.97 1.60
N GLY A 112 -1.03 -10.49 1.73
CA GLY A 112 -2.19 -9.76 2.25
C GLY A 112 -2.77 -8.69 1.33
N LEU A 113 -2.22 -8.47 0.12
CA LEU A 113 -2.80 -7.51 -0.81
C LEU A 113 -4.05 -8.10 -1.49
N PRO A 114 -5.21 -7.41 -1.41
CA PRO A 114 -6.39 -7.81 -2.15
C PRO A 114 -6.14 -7.82 -3.66
N ALA A 115 -6.74 -8.79 -4.34
CA ALA A 115 -6.54 -8.99 -5.77
C ALA A 115 -7.85 -9.03 -6.56
N GLY A 116 -7.81 -8.53 -7.80
CA GLY A 116 -8.83 -8.74 -8.82
C GLY A 116 -8.22 -9.36 -10.07
N VAL A 117 -8.97 -10.18 -10.80
CA VAL A 117 -8.50 -10.79 -12.06
C VAL A 117 -9.51 -10.60 -13.17
N VAL A 118 -9.05 -10.01 -14.27
CA VAL A 118 -9.76 -9.93 -15.54
C VAL A 118 -8.95 -10.66 -16.60
N SER A 119 -9.54 -11.67 -17.23
CA SER A 119 -8.89 -12.38 -18.33
C SER A 119 -9.51 -11.99 -19.67
N VAL A 120 -8.68 -11.93 -20.71
CA VAL A 120 -9.05 -11.37 -22.01
C VAL A 120 -8.62 -12.30 -23.13
N SER A 121 -9.53 -12.63 -24.05
CA SER A 121 -9.22 -13.46 -25.22
C SER A 121 -10.01 -13.03 -26.46
N PRO A 122 -9.42 -13.14 -27.67
CA PRO A 122 -10.20 -13.14 -28.90
C PRO A 122 -11.17 -14.32 -28.99
N GLY A 123 -10.90 -15.43 -28.30
CA GLY A 123 -11.78 -16.59 -28.26
C GLY A 123 -12.90 -16.45 -27.22
N LYS A 124 -14.03 -17.12 -27.47
CA LYS A 124 -15.26 -17.04 -26.67
C LYS A 124 -15.09 -17.39 -25.18
N ILE A 125 -14.14 -18.26 -24.83
CA ILE A 125 -13.91 -18.71 -23.44
C ILE A 125 -13.31 -17.59 -22.56
N GLY A 126 -12.82 -16.49 -23.14
CA GLY A 126 -12.39 -15.33 -22.35
C GLY A 126 -11.18 -15.59 -21.45
N ALA A 127 -10.27 -16.48 -21.86
CA ALA A 127 -9.04 -16.82 -21.13
C ALA A 127 -9.28 -17.40 -19.71
N PHE A 128 -10.35 -18.18 -19.57
CA PHE A 128 -10.73 -18.87 -18.32
C PHE A 128 -9.56 -19.64 -17.66
N GLY A 129 -8.76 -20.37 -18.44
CA GLY A 129 -7.65 -21.17 -17.92
C GLY A 129 -6.58 -20.29 -17.27
N SER A 130 -6.23 -19.17 -17.92
CA SER A 130 -5.30 -18.20 -17.33
C SER A 130 -5.85 -17.54 -16.08
N ASN A 131 -7.16 -17.26 -16.00
CA ASN A 131 -7.76 -16.65 -14.82
C ASN A 131 -7.62 -17.56 -13.60
N GLN A 132 -7.97 -18.85 -13.77
CA GLN A 132 -7.91 -19.84 -12.70
C GLN A 132 -6.48 -20.24 -12.33
N ALA A 133 -5.59 -20.37 -13.31
CA ALA A 133 -4.17 -20.62 -13.04
C ALA A 133 -3.52 -19.51 -12.21
N LEU A 134 -3.94 -18.25 -12.44
CA LEU A 134 -3.48 -17.12 -11.64
C LEU A 134 -4.01 -17.19 -10.20
N ARG A 135 -5.31 -17.49 -10.03
CA ARG A 135 -5.94 -17.66 -8.71
C ARG A 135 -5.28 -18.75 -7.87
N GLN A 136 -4.82 -19.84 -8.50
CA GLN A 136 -4.05 -20.86 -7.80
C GLN A 136 -2.75 -20.30 -7.21
N THR A 137 -2.05 -19.40 -7.91
CA THR A 137 -0.81 -18.78 -7.42
C THR A 137 -1.07 -17.92 -6.18
N PHE A 138 -2.21 -17.24 -6.11
CA PHE A 138 -2.59 -16.38 -5.00
C PHE A 138 -2.72 -17.10 -3.67
N VAL A 139 -3.05 -18.40 -3.69
CA VAL A 139 -3.12 -19.23 -2.48
C VAL A 139 -1.77 -19.26 -1.77
N PHE A 140 -0.67 -19.41 -2.51
CA PHE A 140 0.67 -19.41 -1.93
C PHE A 140 1.15 -18.00 -1.57
N LEU A 141 0.85 -17.01 -2.42
CA LEU A 141 1.23 -15.61 -2.17
C LEU A 141 0.39 -14.93 -1.07
N ASP A 142 -0.57 -15.64 -0.48
CA ASP A 142 -1.45 -15.16 0.58
C ASP A 142 -2.21 -13.89 0.18
N MET A 143 -2.77 -13.89 -1.04
CA MET A 143 -3.53 -12.75 -1.58
C MET A 143 -5.04 -12.99 -1.47
N PRO A 144 -5.80 -12.15 -0.73
CA PRO A 144 -7.26 -12.22 -0.71
C PRO A 144 -7.85 -11.78 -2.07
N VAL A 145 -8.17 -12.75 -2.92
CA VAL A 145 -8.72 -12.48 -4.26
C VAL A 145 -10.24 -12.36 -4.28
N MET A 146 -10.75 -11.34 -4.97
CA MET A 146 -12.19 -11.15 -5.22
C MET A 146 -12.75 -12.33 -6.01
N GLN A 147 -13.80 -12.96 -5.49
CA GLN A 147 -14.42 -14.14 -6.10
C GLN A 147 -15.47 -13.79 -7.16
N GLN A 148 -16.28 -12.76 -6.91
CA GLN A 148 -17.37 -12.34 -7.80
C GLN A 148 -17.41 -10.82 -7.95
N PRO A 149 -17.83 -10.29 -9.11
CA PRO A 149 -18.14 -11.03 -10.33
C PRO A 149 -16.86 -11.60 -10.99
N GLU A 150 -16.98 -12.80 -11.58
CA GLU A 150 -15.94 -13.32 -12.48
C GLU A 150 -15.88 -12.48 -13.77
N ALA A 151 -14.68 -12.25 -14.31
CA ALA A 151 -14.47 -11.45 -15.51
C ALA A 151 -13.65 -12.20 -16.58
N TYR A 152 -14.38 -12.87 -17.47
CA TYR A 152 -13.86 -13.61 -18.61
C TYR A 152 -14.26 -12.90 -19.91
N ILE A 153 -13.42 -11.98 -20.39
CA ILE A 153 -13.71 -11.16 -21.56
C ILE A 153 -13.35 -11.94 -22.84
N GLY A 154 -14.34 -12.63 -23.41
CA GLY A 154 -14.24 -13.29 -24.71
C GLY A 154 -14.51 -12.35 -25.89
N ASN A 155 -14.19 -12.79 -27.11
CA ASN A 155 -14.47 -12.08 -28.37
C ASN A 155 -14.00 -10.61 -28.38
N VAL A 156 -12.90 -10.30 -27.69
CA VAL A 156 -12.51 -8.91 -27.39
C VAL A 156 -12.32 -8.01 -28.62
N ALA A 157 -11.99 -8.58 -29.78
CA ALA A 157 -11.85 -7.82 -31.03
C ALA A 157 -13.18 -7.19 -31.48
N GLU A 158 -14.30 -7.83 -31.17
CA GLU A 158 -15.64 -7.31 -31.47
C GLU A 158 -16.02 -6.18 -30.50
N LEU A 159 -15.55 -6.26 -29.26
CA LEU A 159 -15.90 -5.33 -28.17
C LEU A 159 -15.15 -3.99 -28.23
N LEU A 160 -14.01 -3.92 -28.92
CA LEU A 160 -13.16 -2.74 -28.96
C LEU A 160 -13.21 -2.04 -30.32
N ASP A 161 -13.24 -0.70 -30.33
CA ASP A 161 -13.08 0.12 -31.52
C ASP A 161 -11.61 0.21 -31.98
N ASP A 162 -11.39 0.90 -33.10
CA ASP A 162 -10.06 1.07 -33.69
C ASP A 162 -9.09 1.83 -32.78
N LYS A 163 -9.62 2.62 -31.84
CA LYS A 163 -8.85 3.37 -30.82
C LYS A 163 -8.65 2.54 -29.55
N GLY A 164 -9.22 1.34 -29.46
CA GLY A 164 -9.15 0.45 -28.31
C GLY A 164 -10.11 0.80 -27.17
N ALA A 165 -11.13 1.63 -27.43
CA ALA A 165 -12.22 1.89 -26.50
C ALA A 165 -13.35 0.86 -26.66
N VAL A 166 -14.12 0.65 -25.59
CA VAL A 166 -15.25 -0.30 -25.59
C VAL A 166 -16.41 0.25 -26.41
N LYS A 167 -16.93 -0.54 -27.38
CA LYS A 167 -17.98 -0.12 -28.33
C LYS A 167 -19.39 -0.05 -27.75
N ASN A 168 -19.76 -0.99 -26.88
CA ASN A 168 -21.15 -1.14 -26.43
C ASN A 168 -21.32 -0.80 -24.93
N GLY A 169 -22.51 -0.32 -24.58
CA GLY A 169 -22.85 0.09 -23.21
C GLY A 169 -22.87 -1.06 -22.21
N GLU A 170 -23.20 -2.28 -22.66
CA GLU A 170 -23.25 -3.46 -21.80
C GLU A 170 -21.87 -3.84 -21.26
N THR A 171 -20.86 -3.91 -22.14
CA THR A 171 -19.47 -4.18 -21.72
C THR A 171 -18.98 -3.06 -20.82
N ALA A 172 -19.29 -1.80 -21.14
CA ALA A 172 -18.92 -0.66 -20.30
C ALA A 172 -19.51 -0.77 -18.88
N ALA A 173 -20.81 -1.07 -18.76
CA ALA A 173 -21.50 -1.26 -17.49
C ALA A 173 -20.97 -2.46 -16.71
N PHE A 174 -20.59 -3.56 -17.39
CA PHE A 174 -19.95 -4.71 -16.75
C PHE A 174 -18.59 -4.33 -16.15
N LEU A 175 -17.73 -3.61 -16.90
CA LEU A 175 -16.42 -3.19 -16.40
C LEU A 175 -16.56 -2.23 -15.21
N GLU A 176 -17.51 -1.29 -15.26
CA GLU A 176 -17.81 -0.38 -14.14
C GLU A 176 -18.28 -1.16 -12.89
N LYS A 177 -19.22 -2.09 -13.07
CA LYS A 177 -19.69 -2.98 -11.99
C LYS A 177 -18.54 -3.79 -11.40
N PHE A 178 -17.63 -4.31 -12.23
CA PHE A 178 -16.45 -5.04 -11.77
C PHE A 178 -15.53 -4.16 -10.92
N MET A 179 -15.25 -2.92 -11.37
CA MET A 179 -14.41 -1.98 -10.62
C MET A 179 -15.05 -1.58 -9.29
N GLY A 180 -16.36 -1.33 -9.26
CA GLY A 180 -17.09 -1.08 -8.02
C GLY A 180 -17.08 -2.28 -7.06
N ALA A 181 -17.23 -3.51 -7.57
CA ALA A 181 -17.12 -4.72 -6.76
C ALA A 181 -15.71 -4.91 -6.20
N LEU A 182 -14.67 -4.62 -7.00
CA LEU A 182 -13.28 -4.69 -6.57
C LEU A 182 -12.99 -3.67 -5.48
N GLU A 183 -13.47 -2.44 -5.62
CA GLU A 183 -13.35 -1.39 -4.59
C GLU A 183 -13.95 -1.84 -3.25
N ASN A 184 -15.19 -2.34 -3.28
CA ASN A 184 -15.86 -2.87 -2.10
C ASN A 184 -15.10 -4.05 -1.48
N TRP A 185 -14.57 -4.96 -2.31
CA TRP A 185 -13.76 -6.08 -1.85
C TRP A 185 -12.50 -5.60 -1.13
N ILE A 186 -11.75 -4.67 -1.73
CA ILE A 186 -10.53 -4.12 -1.14
C ILE A 186 -10.83 -3.56 0.26
N ARG A 187 -11.91 -2.79 0.40
CA ARG A 187 -12.33 -2.24 1.70
C ARG A 187 -12.76 -3.30 2.70
N ALA A 188 -13.43 -4.35 2.25
CA ALA A 188 -13.92 -5.42 3.12
C ALA A 188 -12.78 -6.27 3.69
N VAL A 189 -11.77 -6.61 2.87
CA VAL A 189 -10.64 -7.45 3.33
C VAL A 189 -9.47 -6.66 3.88
N ARG A 190 -9.42 -5.34 3.63
CA ARG A 190 -8.45 -4.41 4.19
C ARG A 190 -9.18 -3.15 4.67
N PRO A 191 -9.95 -3.24 5.77
CA PRO A 191 -10.62 -2.06 6.34
C PRO A 191 -9.56 -1.05 6.78
N GLY A 192 -9.26 -0.08 5.90
CA GLY A 192 -8.40 1.06 6.19
C GLY A 192 -7.36 1.52 5.17
N GLY A 193 -7.24 0.92 3.97
CA GLY A 193 -6.05 1.22 3.14
C GLY A 193 -4.76 0.80 3.87
N SER A 194 -3.58 1.11 3.32
CA SER A 194 -2.25 0.64 3.75
C SER A 194 -2.20 -0.07 5.11
N SER A 195 -1.85 -1.35 5.12
CA SER A 195 -1.82 -2.21 6.33
C SER A 195 -1.00 -1.53 7.42
N PHE A 196 -1.36 -1.76 8.68
CA PHE A 196 -0.64 -1.15 9.80
C PHE A 196 0.87 -1.43 9.75
N ASP A 197 1.30 -2.60 9.25
CA ASP A 197 2.71 -2.91 8.99
C ASP A 197 3.37 -1.97 7.95
N ALA A 198 2.65 -1.59 6.89
CA ALA A 198 3.13 -0.63 5.92
C ALA A 198 3.20 0.78 6.53
N PHE A 199 2.19 1.15 7.31
CA PHE A 199 2.22 2.39 8.09
C PHE A 199 3.40 2.44 9.06
N MET A 200 3.73 1.34 9.75
CA MET A 200 4.84 1.29 10.69
C MET A 200 6.21 1.52 10.03
N ARG A 201 6.39 1.06 8.79
CA ARG A 201 7.59 1.39 7.99
C ARG A 201 7.69 2.88 7.68
N GLN A 202 6.56 3.54 7.37
CA GLN A 202 6.54 4.99 7.20
C GLN A 202 6.76 5.72 8.54
N ARG A 203 6.21 5.18 9.63
CA ARG A 203 6.29 5.75 10.98
C ARG A 203 7.73 5.84 11.47
N GLU A 204 8.59 4.87 11.14
CA GLU A 204 10.01 4.92 11.44
C GLU A 204 10.71 6.13 10.80
N LYS A 205 10.47 6.36 9.50
CA LYS A 205 11.00 7.56 8.82
C LYS A 205 10.46 8.85 9.42
N ILE A 206 9.18 8.88 9.77
CA ILE A 206 8.55 10.02 10.46
C ILE A 206 9.24 10.30 11.81
N ALA A 207 9.63 9.26 12.56
CA ALA A 207 10.35 9.44 13.82
C ALA A 207 11.73 10.08 13.59
N GLU A 208 12.43 9.66 12.53
CA GLU A 208 13.72 10.24 12.15
C GLU A 208 13.59 11.70 11.72
N ASP A 209 12.62 12.04 10.87
CA ASP A 209 12.38 13.42 10.43
C ASP A 209 12.12 14.33 11.65
N TYR A 210 11.31 13.85 12.59
CA TYR A 210 10.96 14.56 13.81
C TYR A 210 12.18 14.90 14.68
N VAL A 211 13.08 13.92 14.93
CA VAL A 211 14.31 14.17 15.72
C VAL A 211 15.36 14.98 14.95
N ASN A 212 15.15 15.21 13.65
CA ASN A 212 15.92 16.12 12.81
C ASN A 212 15.29 17.51 12.69
N GLY A 213 14.21 17.77 13.43
CA GLY A 213 13.53 19.05 13.52
C GLY A 213 12.54 19.35 12.40
N ASP A 214 12.10 18.33 11.65
CA ASP A 214 11.05 18.44 10.66
C ASP A 214 9.72 17.84 11.18
N PRO A 215 8.73 18.66 11.56
CA PRO A 215 7.44 18.16 12.03
C PRO A 215 6.49 17.78 10.88
N THR A 216 6.84 18.04 9.61
CA THR A 216 5.90 17.97 8.48
C THR A 216 5.30 16.57 8.32
N SER A 217 6.16 15.55 8.36
CA SER A 217 5.73 14.16 8.16
C SER A 217 4.95 13.65 9.38
N LEU A 218 5.31 14.05 10.61
CA LEU A 218 4.55 13.73 11.82
C LEU A 218 3.17 14.40 11.83
N LYS A 219 3.09 15.68 11.44
CA LYS A 219 1.83 16.43 11.37
C LYS A 219 0.81 15.73 10.47
N SER A 220 1.26 15.08 9.39
CA SER A 220 0.37 14.35 8.49
C SER A 220 -0.28 13.11 9.13
N ILE A 221 0.30 12.58 10.22
CA ILE A 221 -0.21 11.41 10.94
C ILE A 221 -0.73 11.74 12.34
N VAL A 222 -0.75 13.00 12.80
CA VAL A 222 -1.37 13.35 14.10
C VAL A 222 -2.86 13.58 13.88
N THR A 223 -3.70 13.02 14.76
CA THR A 223 -5.16 13.21 14.67
C THR A 223 -5.54 14.68 14.80
N GLN A 224 -6.58 15.09 14.08
CA GLN A 224 -7.24 16.38 14.26
C GLN A 224 -8.59 16.22 15.00
N SER A 225 -8.90 14.99 15.44
CA SER A 225 -10.17 14.60 16.03
C SER A 225 -9.98 14.21 17.49
N GLU A 226 -10.95 14.56 18.33
CA GLU A 226 -10.95 14.14 19.73
C GLU A 226 -11.29 12.63 19.88
N PRO A 227 -10.84 11.97 20.97
CA PRO A 227 -9.84 12.44 21.93
C PRO A 227 -8.40 12.24 21.42
N ALA A 228 -7.49 13.13 21.81
CA ALA A 228 -6.05 12.94 21.63
C ALA A 228 -5.28 13.12 22.94
N THR A 229 -4.22 12.34 23.17
CA THR A 229 -3.38 12.47 24.37
C THR A 229 -1.90 12.29 24.08
N PHE A 230 -1.05 12.99 24.83
CA PHE A 230 0.40 12.84 24.78
C PHE A 230 1.01 12.89 26.17
N PHE A 231 1.68 11.81 26.58
CA PHE A 231 2.48 11.71 27.80
C PHE A 231 3.94 11.81 27.41
N SER A 232 4.60 12.89 27.82
CA SER A 232 5.94 13.22 27.36
C SER A 232 7.03 12.56 28.22
N PRO A 233 8.26 12.41 27.69
CA PRO A 233 9.39 11.90 28.47
C PRO A 233 9.76 12.72 29.71
N ARG A 234 9.19 13.91 29.88
CA ARG A 234 9.39 14.79 31.04
C ARG A 234 8.37 14.54 32.16
N GLY A 235 7.44 13.59 31.97
CA GLY A 235 6.42 13.22 32.97
C GLY A 235 5.16 14.09 32.96
N ASP A 236 5.07 15.07 32.08
CA ASP A 236 3.84 15.83 31.83
C ASP A 236 2.92 15.14 30.82
N HIS A 237 1.65 15.54 30.79
CA HIS A 237 0.67 15.06 29.81
C HIS A 237 -0.13 16.21 29.20
N LEU A 238 -0.69 15.95 28.02
CA LEU A 238 -1.62 16.82 27.31
C LEU A 238 -2.82 16.03 26.83
N GLU A 239 -3.97 16.71 26.77
CA GLU A 239 -5.21 16.23 26.19
C GLU A 239 -5.69 17.24 25.13
N GLY A 240 -6.35 16.75 24.09
CA GLY A 240 -6.90 17.57 23.00
C GLY A 240 -6.04 17.54 21.73
N ALA A 241 -6.69 17.38 20.58
CA ALA A 241 -6.01 17.21 19.29
C ALA A 241 -5.09 18.40 18.95
N ASP A 242 -5.60 19.64 19.10
CA ASP A 242 -4.84 20.86 18.84
C ASP A 242 -3.65 21.04 19.80
N ALA A 243 -3.84 20.72 21.08
CA ALA A 243 -2.81 20.86 22.10
C ALA A 243 -1.66 19.86 21.87
N VAL A 244 -2.00 18.62 21.53
CA VAL A 244 -1.07 17.55 21.18
C VAL A 244 -0.31 17.89 19.90
N ALA A 245 -1.01 18.26 18.82
CA ALA A 245 -0.37 18.64 17.54
C ALA A 245 0.59 19.83 17.72
N GLY A 246 0.16 20.88 18.43
CA GLY A 246 1.01 22.04 18.69
C GLY A 246 2.22 21.72 19.58
N ARG A 247 2.12 20.72 20.46
CA ARG A 247 3.28 20.25 21.25
C ARG A 247 4.32 19.58 20.37
N TYR A 248 3.92 18.71 19.46
CA TYR A 248 4.86 18.08 18.53
C TYR A 248 5.60 19.11 17.68
N GLU A 249 4.91 20.11 17.14
CA GLU A 249 5.57 21.18 16.37
C GLU A 249 6.63 21.95 17.19
N ARG A 250 6.31 22.29 18.44
CA ARG A 250 7.25 22.98 19.34
C ARG A 250 8.44 22.12 19.72
N ASP A 251 8.20 20.84 20.03
CA ASP A 251 9.26 19.90 20.40
C ASP A 251 10.19 19.65 19.19
N ALA A 252 9.64 19.46 17.98
CA ALA A 252 10.40 19.34 16.74
C ALA A 252 11.35 20.53 16.53
N ALA A 253 10.84 21.76 16.71
CA ALA A 253 11.63 22.99 16.55
C ALA A 253 12.81 23.11 17.53
N SER A 254 12.87 22.29 18.59
CA SER A 254 14.00 22.25 19.52
C SER A 254 15.16 21.36 19.07
N PHE A 255 14.95 20.54 18.03
CA PHE A 255 15.96 19.65 17.46
C PHE A 255 16.67 20.27 16.26
N HIS A 256 17.94 19.92 16.10
CA HIS A 256 18.77 20.26 14.95
C HIS A 256 18.97 19.02 14.06
N ARG A 257 19.27 19.26 12.78
CA ARG A 257 19.59 18.20 11.82
C ARG A 257 20.84 17.40 12.22
N GLY A 258 20.93 16.18 11.70
CA GLY A 258 22.02 15.24 11.95
C GLY A 258 21.74 14.29 13.11
N GLY A 259 20.47 14.06 13.43
CA GLY A 259 20.03 13.03 14.35
C GLY A 259 19.58 11.76 13.64
N SER A 260 19.33 10.70 14.42
CA SER A 260 18.81 9.43 13.95
C SER A 260 17.75 8.90 14.92
N SER A 261 16.82 8.09 14.43
CA SER A 261 15.84 7.39 15.26
C SER A 261 15.65 5.97 14.74
N ASP A 262 15.58 5.02 15.66
CA ASP A 262 15.26 3.61 15.40
C ASP A 262 14.11 3.19 16.32
N LEU A 263 13.16 2.40 15.79
CA LEU A 263 12.01 1.90 16.53
C LEU A 263 12.14 0.38 16.73
N GLU A 264 12.55 -0.04 17.92
CA GLU A 264 12.52 -1.44 18.32
C GLU A 264 11.08 -1.82 18.69
N VAL A 265 10.32 -2.30 17.70
CA VAL A 265 8.93 -2.71 17.87
C VAL A 265 8.87 -4.07 18.56
N LEU A 266 8.42 -4.09 19.82
CA LEU A 266 8.21 -5.33 20.58
C LEU A 266 6.86 -5.98 20.26
N GLN A 267 5.84 -5.16 20.05
CA GLN A 267 4.53 -5.61 19.62
C GLN A 267 3.84 -4.53 18.78
N ALA A 268 3.20 -4.95 17.69
CA ALA A 268 2.36 -4.11 16.85
C ALA A 268 1.14 -4.92 16.40
N SER A 269 -0.04 -4.29 16.37
CA SER A 269 -1.25 -4.93 15.83
C SER A 269 -2.31 -3.89 15.46
N SER A 270 -3.30 -4.34 14.71
CA SER A 270 -4.49 -3.55 14.38
C SER A 270 -5.74 -4.40 14.46
N SER A 271 -6.85 -3.78 14.88
CA SER A 271 -8.17 -4.40 14.95
C SER A 271 -9.23 -3.34 14.69
N GLY A 272 -10.00 -3.52 13.61
CA GLY A 272 -10.97 -2.53 13.17
C GLY A 272 -10.29 -1.21 12.79
N ASP A 273 -10.77 -0.11 13.35
CA ASP A 273 -10.24 1.23 13.16
C ASP A 273 -9.12 1.59 14.15
N LEU A 274 -8.70 0.69 15.03
CA LEU A 274 -7.63 0.95 15.99
C LEU A 274 -6.38 0.15 15.65
N ALA A 275 -5.22 0.76 15.87
CA ALA A 275 -3.94 0.10 15.83
C ALA A 275 -3.03 0.59 16.93
N PHE A 276 -2.02 -0.20 17.30
CA PHE A 276 -1.06 0.21 18.30
C PHE A 276 0.30 -0.43 18.03
N TRP A 277 1.34 0.23 18.51
CA TRP A 277 2.61 -0.44 18.76
C TRP A 277 3.16 -0.08 20.14
N THR A 278 3.97 -0.97 20.69
CA THR A 278 4.73 -0.77 21.92
C THR A 278 6.14 -1.31 21.75
N GLY A 279 7.12 -0.62 22.33
CA GLY A 279 8.52 -0.97 22.20
C GLY A 279 9.46 0.12 22.69
N LEU A 280 10.67 0.14 22.12
CA LEU A 280 11.68 1.14 22.43
C LEU A 280 11.91 2.06 21.23
N GLN A 281 12.10 3.35 21.49
CA GLN A 281 12.65 4.29 20.52
C GLN A 281 14.08 4.65 20.94
N HIS A 282 15.04 4.35 20.07
CA HIS A 282 16.43 4.78 20.23
C HIS A 282 16.66 6.03 19.39
N ALA A 283 16.71 7.18 20.04
CA ALA A 283 16.90 8.46 19.36
C ALA A 283 18.26 9.07 19.70
N LYS A 284 18.96 9.50 18.67
CA LYS A 284 20.13 10.38 18.75
C LYS A 284 19.70 11.74 18.24
N ALA A 285 19.29 12.63 19.14
CA ALA A 285 18.87 13.97 18.77
C ALA A 285 20.03 14.96 18.93
N ARG A 286 19.97 16.10 18.23
CA ARG A 286 20.85 17.23 18.48
C ARG A 286 20.02 18.38 19.03
N MET A 287 20.32 18.85 20.24
CA MET A 287 19.46 19.82 20.94
C MET A 287 20.27 20.88 21.73
N GLY A 288 19.59 21.93 22.17
CA GLY A 288 20.21 23.07 22.85
C GLY A 288 20.83 24.09 21.88
N LYS A 289 21.42 25.17 22.43
CA LYS A 289 21.87 26.35 21.66
C LYS A 289 22.88 26.02 20.55
N ASN A 290 23.70 24.98 20.74
CA ASN A 290 24.78 24.60 19.81
C ASN A 290 24.54 23.23 19.15
N GLY A 291 23.33 22.66 19.26
CA GLY A 291 23.01 21.33 18.72
C GLY A 291 23.88 20.22 19.31
N GLN A 292 24.00 20.17 20.64
CA GLN A 292 24.77 19.11 21.29
C GLN A 292 24.07 17.76 21.12
N PRO A 293 24.82 16.67 20.88
CA PRO A 293 24.23 15.35 20.78
C PRO A 293 23.63 14.91 22.12
N ALA A 294 22.42 14.36 22.07
CA ALA A 294 21.73 13.75 23.18
C ALA A 294 21.16 12.41 22.73
N GLU A 295 21.59 11.34 23.38
CA GLU A 295 21.05 10.01 23.16
C GLU A 295 19.97 9.73 24.19
N MET A 296 18.86 9.16 23.73
CA MET A 296 17.75 8.77 24.59
C MET A 296 17.17 7.44 24.11
N THR A 297 16.91 6.55 25.06
CA THR A 297 16.07 5.38 24.85
C THR A 297 14.77 5.61 25.58
N LEU A 298 13.66 5.58 24.84
CA LEU A 298 12.32 5.80 25.37
C LEU A 298 11.53 4.50 25.27
N ARG A 299 10.84 4.11 26.34
CA ARG A 299 9.71 3.19 26.24
C ARG A 299 8.57 3.95 25.59
N VAL A 300 7.98 3.39 24.54
CA VAL A 300 6.96 4.07 23.76
C VAL A 300 5.76 3.16 23.59
N THR A 301 4.57 3.74 23.81
CA THR A 301 3.29 3.18 23.35
C THR A 301 2.61 4.22 22.50
N GLU A 302 2.27 3.86 21.26
CA GLU A 302 1.46 4.71 20.38
C GLU A 302 0.19 3.97 19.99
N VAL A 303 -0.94 4.67 20.08
CA VAL A 303 -2.23 4.19 19.58
C VAL A 303 -2.64 5.09 18.42
N PHE A 304 -3.14 4.44 17.39
CA PHE A 304 -3.60 5.06 16.16
C PHE A 304 -5.07 4.73 15.96
N ARG A 305 -5.80 5.69 15.42
CA ARG A 305 -7.13 5.49 14.88
C ARG A 305 -7.06 5.70 13.38
N LEU A 306 -7.70 4.81 12.64
CA LEU A 306 -7.88 4.94 11.21
C LEU A 306 -8.89 6.07 10.94
N GLU A 307 -8.40 7.18 10.41
CA GLU A 307 -9.20 8.36 10.06
C GLU A 307 -8.92 8.69 8.61
N ASP A 308 -9.96 8.83 7.79
CA ASP A 308 -9.85 9.17 6.37
C ASP A 308 -8.84 8.27 5.62
N GLY A 309 -8.81 6.97 5.97
CA GLY A 309 -7.92 5.93 5.40
C GLY A 309 -6.44 6.05 5.70
N GLY A 310 -6.07 6.86 6.69
CA GLY A 310 -4.73 6.87 7.25
C GLY A 310 -4.77 6.58 8.74
N PHE A 311 -3.80 5.86 9.25
CA PHE A 311 -3.61 5.75 10.70
C PHE A 311 -3.16 7.11 11.26
N LYS A 312 -3.95 7.65 12.19
CA LYS A 312 -3.68 8.89 12.90
C LYS A 312 -3.35 8.61 14.35
N LEU A 313 -2.24 9.15 14.83
CA LEU A 313 -1.76 9.09 16.19
C LEU A 313 -2.77 9.80 17.11
N VAL A 314 -3.49 9.03 17.91
CA VAL A 314 -4.47 9.51 18.90
C VAL A 314 -3.92 9.45 20.32
N HIS A 315 -2.92 8.60 20.57
CA HIS A 315 -2.23 8.55 21.86
C HIS A 315 -0.75 8.28 21.65
N ARG A 316 0.08 9.01 22.39
CA ARG A 316 1.48 8.64 22.58
C ARG A 316 1.84 8.73 24.05
N HIS A 317 2.47 7.69 24.55
CA HIS A 317 3.17 7.71 25.82
C HIS A 317 4.64 7.40 25.55
N ALA A 318 5.52 8.29 25.98
CA ALA A 318 6.95 8.08 25.92
C ALA A 318 7.59 8.42 27.25
N ASP A 319 8.40 7.51 27.79
CA ASP A 319 9.08 7.69 29.06
C ASP A 319 10.51 7.13 29.01
N PRO A 320 11.47 7.68 29.76
CA PRO A 320 12.84 7.18 29.73
C PRO A 320 12.92 5.69 30.12
N ALA A 321 13.60 4.90 29.29
CA ALA A 321 14.00 3.55 29.66
C ALA A 321 15.20 3.68 30.61
N HIS A 322 14.94 3.66 31.91
CA HIS A 322 15.99 3.47 32.90
C HIS A 322 16.39 1.99 32.87
N GLY A 323 17.68 1.72 32.60
CA GLY A 323 18.27 0.39 32.72
C GLY A 323 18.34 -0.09 34.17
#